data_AF-A0A1F5UZ98-F1
#
_entry.id   AF-A0A1F5UZ98-F1
#
_cell.length_a   1.000
_cell.length_b   1.000
_cell.length_c   1.000
_cell.angle_alpha   90.00
_cell.angle_beta   90.00
_cell.angle_gamma   90.00
#
_symmetry.space_group_name_H-M   'P 1'
#
loop_
_entity.id
_entity.type
_entity.pdbx_description
1 polymer ?
#
loop_
_entity_poly.entity_id
_entity_poly.type
_entity_poly.pdbx_seq_one_letter_code
_entity_poly.pdbx_strand_id
1 'polypeptide(L)'
;MEEKMKTMEIYKTRDLFEAAFLYGSHHNLIRVDQDDDERCWFVFDDECKSIALTYWQGRATVNAKDYSDAIRTLKDIIFSH
;
A
#
# COMPACT_ATOMS: atom_id res chain seq x y z
N MET A 1 8.30 23.35 24.09
CA MET A 1 8.43 21.94 23.70
C MET A 1 7.50 21.74 22.54
N GLU A 2 7.98 22.00 21.33
CA GLU A 2 7.24 21.73 20.09
C GLU A 2 7.90 20.49 19.50
N GLU A 3 7.35 19.32 19.80
CA GLU A 3 7.60 18.12 19.03
C GLU A 3 7.06 18.39 17.63
N LYS A 4 7.92 18.95 16.77
CA LYS A 4 7.66 19.04 15.34
C LYS A 4 7.41 17.62 14.88
N MET A 5 6.12 17.32 14.66
CA MET A 5 5.62 16.11 14.04
C MET A 5 6.54 15.82 12.86
N LYS A 6 7.40 14.81 13.04
CA LYS A 6 8.25 14.29 11.99
C LYS A 6 7.27 13.99 10.86
N THR A 7 7.33 14.78 9.79
CA THR A 7 6.51 14.56 8.60
C THR A 7 7.04 13.26 8.02
N MET A 8 6.57 12.14 8.56
CA MET A 8 6.81 10.82 7.98
C MET A 8 6.12 10.92 6.62
N GLU A 9 6.93 11.06 5.59
CA GLU A 9 6.48 11.03 4.21
C GLU A 9 5.83 9.66 4.03
N ILE A 10 4.50 9.60 4.12
CA ILE A 10 3.76 8.36 3.99
C ILE A 10 3.25 8.29 2.57
N TYR A 11 3.48 7.15 1.92
CA TYR A 11 2.93 6.89 0.61
C TYR A 11 1.52 6.30 0.78
N LYS A 12 0.51 6.96 0.22
CA LYS A 12 -0.86 6.43 0.23
C LYS A 12 -1.36 6.15 -1.17
N THR A 13 -2.02 5.02 -1.33
CA THR A 13 -2.61 4.60 -2.60
C THR A 13 -4.03 4.08 -2.40
N ARG A 14 -4.86 4.27 -3.42
CA ARG A 14 -6.22 3.71 -3.50
C ARG A 14 -6.26 2.48 -4.40
N ASP A 15 -5.21 2.24 -5.15
CA ASP A 15 -5.16 1.18 -6.14
C ASP A 15 -4.82 -0.13 -5.42
N LEU A 16 -5.81 -1.02 -5.30
CA LEU A 16 -5.65 -2.33 -4.68
C LEU A 16 -4.47 -3.11 -5.30
N PHE A 17 -4.30 -3.02 -6.61
CA PHE A 17 -3.23 -3.71 -7.33
C PHE A 17 -1.86 -3.11 -7.03
N GLU A 18 -1.75 -1.78 -6.93
CA GLU A 18 -0.51 -1.14 -6.50
C GLU A 18 -0.20 -1.47 -5.04
N ALA A 19 -1.19 -1.40 -4.16
CA ALA A 19 -1.06 -1.79 -2.76
C ALA A 19 -0.64 -3.25 -2.63
N ALA A 20 -1.22 -4.15 -3.43
CA ALA A 20 -0.84 -5.57 -3.44
C ALA A 20 0.57 -5.79 -3.97
N PHE A 21 1.01 -4.98 -4.93
CA PHE A 21 2.39 -5.01 -5.40
C PHE A 21 3.37 -4.58 -4.30
N LEU A 22 3.07 -3.49 -3.60
CA LEU A 22 3.89 -3.01 -2.48
C LEU A 22 3.91 -4.03 -1.33
N TYR A 23 2.74 -4.52 -0.93
CA TYR A 23 2.61 -5.52 0.13
C TYR A 23 3.29 -6.85 -0.25
N GLY A 24 3.09 -7.32 -1.49
CA GLY A 24 3.74 -8.53 -2.01
C GLY A 24 5.24 -8.39 -2.27
N SER A 25 5.76 -7.15 -2.30
CA SER A 25 7.20 -6.86 -2.32
C SER A 25 7.79 -6.73 -0.91
N HIS A 26 7.04 -7.15 0.12
CA HIS A 26 7.41 -7.07 1.54
C HIS A 26 7.56 -5.64 2.08
N HIS A 27 6.88 -4.66 1.49
CA HIS A 27 6.81 -3.33 2.09
C HIS A 27 5.80 -3.27 3.22
N ASN A 28 6.14 -2.49 4.24
CA ASN A 28 5.35 -2.40 5.44
C ASN A 28 4.10 -1.53 5.20
N LEU A 29 2.94 -2.17 5.20
CA LEU A 29 1.65 -1.49 5.24
C LEU A 29 1.43 -0.96 6.65
N ILE A 30 1.44 0.36 6.81
CA ILE A 30 1.27 1.03 8.10
C ILE A 30 -0.17 0.87 8.57
N ARG A 31 -1.14 1.17 7.69
CA ARG A 31 -2.57 1.02 7.97
C ARG A 31 -3.41 1.07 6.69
N VAL A 32 -4.65 0.63 6.80
CA VAL A 32 -5.68 0.88 5.80
C VAL A 32 -6.69 1.84 6.40
N ASP A 33 -6.87 2.99 5.78
CA ASP A 33 -7.86 3.99 6.13
C ASP A 33 -9.10 3.72 5.27
N GLN A 34 -10.25 3.42 5.88
CA GLN A 34 -11.51 3.31 5.16
C GLN A 34 -12.24 4.64 5.30
N ASP A 35 -12.45 5.32 4.18
CA ASP A 35 -13.27 6.53 4.10
C ASP A 35 -14.76 6.15 4.08
N ASP A 36 -15.64 7.02 4.59
CA ASP A 36 -17.11 6.84 4.62
C ASP A 36 -17.73 6.54 3.23
N ASP A 37 -17.01 6.83 2.14
CA ASP A 37 -17.44 6.64 0.73
C ASP A 37 -17.03 5.25 0.16
N GLU A 38 -16.87 4.22 1.00
CA GLU A 38 -16.41 2.87 0.63
C GLU A 38 -14.99 2.83 0.02
N ARG A 39 -14.21 3.91 0.17
CA ARG A 39 -12.87 4.03 -0.40
C ARG A 39 -11.83 3.60 0.61
N CYS A 40 -11.02 2.63 0.22
CA CYS A 40 -9.90 2.16 1.04
C CYS A 40 -8.60 2.82 0.60
N TRP A 41 -7.94 3.49 1.54
CA TRP A 41 -6.63 4.10 1.39
C TRP A 41 -5.59 3.23 2.08
N PHE A 42 -4.70 2.64 1.30
CA PHE A 42 -3.57 1.89 1.83
C PHE A 42 -2.42 2.85 2.11
N VAL A 43 -2.00 2.91 3.37
CA VAL A 43 -0.91 3.79 3.83
C VAL A 43 0.34 2.94 4.05
N PHE A 44 1.40 3.28 3.32
CA PHE A 44 2.72 2.66 3.37
C PHE A 44 3.79 3.69 3.76
N ASP A 45 4.99 3.20 4.04
CA ASP A 45 6.17 4.02 4.30
C ASP A 45 6.71 4.73 3.04
N ASP A 46 7.54 5.76 3.19
CA ASP A 46 8.03 6.64 2.09
C ASP A 46 8.74 5.85 0.98
N GLU A 47 9.49 4.82 1.37
CA GLU A 47 10.30 4.00 0.46
C GLU A 47 9.46 3.34 -0.66
N CYS A 48 8.14 3.26 -0.47
CA CYS A 48 7.21 2.73 -1.46
C CYS A 48 6.99 3.63 -2.66
N LYS A 49 7.24 4.94 -2.56
CA LYS A 49 6.97 5.90 -3.65
C LYS A 49 7.80 5.61 -4.91
N SER A 50 9.08 5.31 -4.72
CA SER A 50 9.98 4.95 -5.83
C SER A 50 9.58 3.63 -6.49
N ILE A 51 9.06 2.70 -5.69
CA ILE A 51 8.70 1.34 -6.12
C ILE A 51 7.34 1.35 -6.81
N ALA A 52 6.37 2.09 -6.29
CA ALA A 52 5.12 2.41 -6.96
C ALA A 52 5.36 3.03 -8.35
N LEU A 53 6.36 3.91 -8.49
CA LEU A 53 6.70 4.45 -9.80
C LEU A 53 7.16 3.35 -10.78
N THR A 54 7.91 2.34 -10.32
CA THR A 54 8.31 1.20 -11.19
C THR A 54 7.10 0.38 -11.64
N TYR A 55 6.06 0.29 -10.81
CA TYR A 55 4.79 -0.34 -11.15
C TYR A 55 4.10 0.37 -12.32
N TRP A 56 3.92 1.69 -12.23
CA TRP A 56 3.34 2.48 -13.33
C TRP A 56 4.19 2.49 -14.60
N GLN A 57 5.51 2.34 -14.47
CA GLN A 57 6.43 2.24 -15.60
C GLN A 57 6.47 0.84 -16.24
N GLY A 58 5.75 -0.14 -15.69
CA GLY A 58 5.77 -1.53 -16.17
C GLY A 58 7.10 -2.26 -15.93
N ARG A 59 7.91 -1.77 -14.98
CA ARG A 59 9.21 -2.35 -14.60
C ARG A 59 9.18 -3.05 -13.24
N ALA A 60 8.03 -3.04 -12.57
CA ALA A 60 7.80 -3.77 -11.33
C ALA A 60 7.96 -5.28 -11.54
N THR A 61 8.76 -5.89 -10.66
CA THR A 61 8.90 -7.35 -10.58
C THR A 61 8.48 -7.80 -9.20
N VAL A 62 7.49 -8.68 -9.13
CA VAL A 62 7.01 -9.29 -7.88
C VAL A 62 6.77 -10.77 -8.13
N ASN A 63 6.92 -11.58 -7.09
CA ASN A 63 6.53 -12.97 -7.17
C ASN A 63 5.00 -13.05 -7.37
N ALA A 64 4.55 -13.73 -8.42
CA ALA A 64 3.13 -13.85 -8.74
C ALA A 64 2.30 -14.49 -7.61
N LYS A 65 2.91 -15.37 -6.81
CA LYS A 65 2.28 -15.98 -5.64
C LYS A 65 2.08 -14.95 -4.52
N ASP A 66 3.13 -14.24 -4.15
CA ASP A 66 3.07 -13.18 -3.13
C ASP A 66 2.11 -12.06 -3.55
N TYR A 67 2.12 -11.69 -4.83
CA TYR A 67 1.17 -10.72 -5.37
C TYR A 67 -0.28 -11.18 -5.28
N SER A 68 -0.56 -12.44 -5.64
CA SER A 68 -1.92 -13.00 -5.54
C SER A 68 -2.38 -13.12 -4.09
N ASP A 69 -1.50 -13.54 -3.19
CA ASP A 69 -1.79 -13.63 -1.75
C ASP A 69 -1.97 -12.24 -1.12
N ALA A 70 -1.19 -11.26 -1.55
CA ALA A 70 -1.34 -9.86 -1.17
C ALA A 70 -2.70 -9.30 -1.60
N ILE A 71 -3.14 -9.52 -2.84
CA ILE A 71 -4.48 -9.10 -3.30
C ILE A 71 -5.56 -9.72 -2.41
N ARG A 72 -5.46 -11.02 -2.13
CA ARG A 72 -6.44 -11.72 -1.30
C ARG A 72 -6.47 -11.15 0.11
N THR A 73 -5.30 -10.97 0.72
CA THR A 73 -5.15 -10.41 2.07
C THR A 73 -5.70 -8.99 2.15
N LEU A 74 -5.37 -8.12 1.19
CA LEU A 74 -5.87 -6.75 1.16
C LEU A 74 -7.39 -6.69 0.93
N LYS A 75 -7.93 -7.54 0.04
CA LYS A 75 -9.38 -7.66 -0.12
C LYS A 75 -10.05 -8.13 1.17
N ASP A 76 -9.48 -9.13 1.84
CA ASP A 76 -9.99 -9.61 3.11
C ASP A 76 -10.02 -8.47 4.14
N ILE A 77 -8.94 -7.69 4.27
CA ILE A 77 -8.89 -6.50 5.14
C ILE A 77 -9.97 -5.48 4.81
N ILE A 78 -10.27 -5.25 3.53
CA ILE A 78 -11.32 -4.31 3.11
C ILE A 78 -12.72 -4.84 3.44
N PHE A 79 -12.96 -6.13 3.20
CA PHE A 79 -14.29 -6.75 3.24
C PHE A 79 -14.58 -7.56 4.51
N SER A 80 -13.66 -7.67 5.47
CA SER A 80 -13.82 -8.40 6.75
C SER A 80 -14.81 -7.74 7.73
N HIS A 81 -15.74 -6.91 7.24
CA HIS A 81 -16.66 -6.12 8.05
C HIS A 81 -18.05 -6.75 8.21
#